data_AF-A0A1R3L1Q7-F1
#
_entry.id   AF-A0A1R3L1Q7-F1
#
_cell.length_a   1.000
_cell.length_b   1.000
_cell.length_c   1.000
_cell.angle_alpha   90.00
_cell.angle_beta   90.00
_cell.angle_gamma   90.00
#
_symmetry.space_group_name_H-M   'P 1'
#
loop_
_entity.id
_entity.type
_entity.pdbx_description
1 polymer ?
#
loop_
_entity_poly.entity_id
_entity_poly.type
_entity_poly.pdbx_seq_one_letter_code
_entity_poly.pdbx_strand_id
1 'polypeptide(L)'
;MDKLKSNVGQFSTKALSGTFNTLTVVISMYFILYFMLEKPRFFERIISSSAPLKRANVSLIGEKMRKLIIANAIGIPVVAMGQGLVGLVGYFIFGAPSPVLLFALTAAASMIPVVGAAIVYVPICIFMIAEGNTGQGIGLAIYCLVIVGLTDNLYGLRC
;
A
#
# COMPACT_ATOMS: atom_id res chain seq x y z
N MET A 1 10.13 20.71 39.05
CA MET A 1 8.98 19.91 38.56
C MET A 1 8.19 20.62 37.45
N ASP A 2 8.50 21.89 37.14
CA ASP A 2 7.72 22.74 36.23
C ASP A 2 7.94 22.43 34.74
N LYS A 3 9.12 21.94 34.36
CA LYS A 3 9.43 21.47 32.98
C LYS A 3 8.65 20.21 32.59
N LEU A 4 8.26 19.38 33.57
CA LEU A 4 7.48 18.17 33.33
C LEU A 4 6.00 18.52 33.15
N LYS A 5 5.45 19.44 33.96
CA LYS A 5 4.08 19.95 33.79
C LYS A 5 3.89 20.74 32.50
N SER A 6 4.89 21.52 32.06
CA SER A 6 4.81 22.24 30.79
C SER A 6 4.89 21.32 29.56
N ASN A 7 5.72 20.26 29.60
CA ASN A 7 5.78 19.25 28.54
C ASN A 7 4.54 18.36 28.49
N VAL A 8 3.99 17.96 29.64
CA VAL A 8 2.73 17.20 29.73
C VAL A 8 1.53 18.06 29.33
N GLY A 9 1.51 19.34 29.72
CA GLY A 9 0.51 20.32 29.27
C GLY A 9 0.56 20.54 27.76
N GLN A 10 1.75 20.78 27.19
CA GLN A 10 1.91 20.92 25.74
C GLN A 10 1.59 19.63 24.97
N PHE A 11 1.92 18.45 25.49
CA PHE A 11 1.57 17.18 24.87
C PHE A 11 0.06 16.95 24.91
N SER A 12 -0.61 17.26 26.03
CA SER A 12 -2.07 17.19 26.16
C SER A 12 -2.77 18.16 25.20
N THR A 13 -2.31 19.42 25.12
CA THR A 13 -2.86 20.40 24.17
C THR A 13 -2.58 20.03 22.71
N LYS A 14 -1.41 19.46 22.39
CA LYS A 14 -1.09 18.96 21.03
C LYS A 14 -1.88 17.72 20.65
N ALA A 15 -2.04 16.76 21.57
CA ALA A 15 -2.83 15.55 21.34
C ALA A 15 -4.30 15.89 21.14
N LEU A 16 -4.84 16.80 21.98
CA LEU A 16 -6.22 17.25 21.89
C LEU A 16 -6.46 18.04 20.60
N SER A 17 -5.62 19.03 20.29
CA SER A 17 -5.73 19.84 19.05
C SER A 17 -5.52 18.99 17.79
N GLY A 18 -4.58 18.04 17.82
CA GLY A 18 -4.32 17.10 16.72
C GLY A 18 -5.48 16.15 16.46
N THR A 19 -6.13 15.65 17.53
CA THR A 19 -7.33 14.81 17.42
C THR A 19 -8.51 15.61 16.86
N PHE A 20 -8.74 16.84 17.33
CA PHE A 20 -9.79 17.72 16.78
C PHE A 20 -9.56 18.09 15.32
N ASN A 21 -8.31 18.40 14.93
CA ASN A 21 -7.98 18.69 13.54
C ASN A 21 -8.20 17.46 12.65
N THR A 22 -7.71 16.29 13.06
CA THR A 22 -7.91 15.03 12.32
C THR A 22 -9.39 14.72 12.17
N LEU A 23 -10.18 14.86 13.25
CA LEU A 23 -11.62 14.64 13.21
C LEU A 23 -12.32 15.62 12.26
N THR A 24 -11.97 16.91 12.30
CA THR A 24 -12.53 17.93 11.41
C THR A 24 -12.19 17.65 9.94
N VAL A 25 -10.95 17.25 9.65
CA VAL A 25 -10.52 16.86 8.30
C VAL A 25 -11.28 15.64 7.82
N VAL A 26 -11.42 14.61 8.65
CA VAL A 26 -12.16 13.39 8.30
C VAL A 26 -13.63 13.69 8.02
N ILE A 27 -14.31 14.45 8.89
CA ILE A 27 -15.71 14.84 8.70
C ILE A 27 -15.86 15.68 7.41
N SER A 28 -14.97 16.65 7.19
CA SER A 28 -15.02 17.51 6.00
C SER A 28 -14.77 16.72 4.71
N MET A 29 -13.83 15.77 4.74
CA MET A 29 -13.55 14.86 3.62
C MET A 29 -14.80 14.04 3.25
N TYR A 30 -15.43 13.40 4.23
CA TYR A 30 -16.64 12.62 3.99
C TYR A 30 -17.81 13.49 3.53
N PHE A 31 -17.94 14.70 4.08
CA PHE A 31 -18.96 15.67 3.66
C PHE A 31 -18.81 16.08 2.20
N ILE A 32 -17.58 16.43 1.78
CA ILE A 32 -17.29 16.78 0.38
C ILE A 32 -17.54 15.58 -0.53
N LEU A 33 -17.05 14.39 -0.13
CA LEU A 33 -17.23 13.16 -0.90
C LEU A 33 -18.72 12.84 -1.10
N TYR A 34 -19.53 12.94 -0.05
CA TYR A 34 -20.98 12.75 -0.12
C TYR A 34 -21.63 13.74 -1.09
N PHE A 35 -21.34 15.04 -0.96
CA PHE A 35 -21.89 16.05 -1.86
C PHE A 35 -21.46 15.86 -3.32
N MET A 36 -20.23 15.42 -3.54
CA MET A 36 -19.69 15.13 -4.88
C MET A 36 -20.37 13.93 -5.51
N LEU A 37 -20.73 12.91 -4.71
CA LEU A 37 -21.42 11.70 -5.17
C LEU A 37 -22.92 11.94 -5.42
N GLU A 38 -23.56 12.79 -4.62
CA GLU A 38 -24.98 13.15 -4.76
C GLU A 38 -25.24 14.06 -5.98
N LYS A 39 -24.33 15.00 -6.26
CA LYS A 39 -24.46 15.97 -7.38
C LYS A 39 -23.27 15.92 -8.34
N PRO A 40 -23.01 14.79 -9.01
CA PRO A 40 -21.83 14.62 -9.86
C PRO A 40 -21.83 15.61 -11.04
N ARG A 41 -22.99 15.91 -11.61
CA ARG A 41 -23.16 16.84 -12.74
C ARG A 41 -22.78 18.29 -12.42
N PHE A 42 -22.96 18.71 -11.16
CA PHE A 42 -22.57 20.06 -10.72
C PHE A 42 -21.05 20.18 -10.69
N PHE A 43 -20.38 19.18 -10.13
CA PHE A 43 -18.92 19.10 -10.07
C PHE A 43 -18.29 18.97 -11.47
N GLU A 44 -18.89 18.13 -12.32
CA GLU A 44 -18.47 17.96 -13.72
C GLU A 44 -18.57 19.29 -14.49
N ARG A 45 -19.64 20.06 -14.27
CA ARG A 45 -19.80 21.38 -14.90
C ARG A 45 -18.73 22.37 -14.44
N ILE A 46 -18.42 22.42 -13.15
CA ILE A 46 -17.34 23.28 -12.61
C ILE A 46 -15.99 22.90 -13.24
N ILE A 47 -15.64 21.62 -13.20
CA ILE A 47 -14.39 21.11 -13.79
C ILE A 47 -14.33 21.41 -15.29
N SER A 48 -15.42 21.19 -16.03
CA SER A 48 -15.48 21.44 -17.47
C SER A 48 -15.46 22.92 -17.85
N SER A 49 -15.93 23.82 -16.98
CA SER A 49 -15.89 25.27 -17.23
C SER A 49 -14.52 25.88 -16.95
N SER A 50 -13.77 25.30 -16.01
CA SER A 50 -12.43 25.75 -15.63
C SER A 50 -11.33 25.09 -16.47
N ALA A 51 -11.58 23.92 -17.04
CA ALA A 51 -10.65 23.23 -17.95
C ALA A 51 -11.02 23.54 -19.42
N PRO A 52 -10.19 24.26 -20.19
CA PRO A 52 -10.43 24.58 -21.60
C PRO A 52 -10.16 23.35 -22.49
N LEU A 53 -10.91 22.27 -22.28
CA LEU A 53 -10.77 21.01 -23.00
C LEU A 53 -11.82 20.93 -24.11
N LYS A 54 -11.36 20.93 -25.38
CA LYS A 54 -12.20 20.62 -26.54
C LYS A 54 -12.91 19.27 -26.30
N ARG A 55 -14.22 19.16 -26.54
CA ARG A 55 -15.03 17.95 -26.21
C ARG A 55 -14.41 16.63 -26.70
N ALA A 56 -13.69 16.66 -27.82
CA ALA A 56 -12.92 15.51 -28.33
C ALA A 56 -11.78 15.05 -27.38
N ASN A 57 -11.04 15.98 -26.76
CA ASN A 57 -9.97 15.65 -25.81
C ASN A 57 -10.50 15.07 -24.49
N VAL A 58 -11.69 15.50 -24.04
CA VAL A 58 -12.31 14.98 -22.81
C VAL A 58 -12.61 13.48 -22.95
N SER A 59 -13.14 13.06 -24.10
CA SER A 59 -13.39 11.64 -24.38
C SER A 59 -12.11 10.80 -24.45
N LEU A 60 -11.05 11.35 -25.05
CA LEU A 60 -9.75 10.68 -25.15
C LEU A 60 -9.08 10.51 -23.78
N ILE A 61 -9.17 11.53 -22.91
CA ILE A 61 -8.66 11.47 -21.54
C ILE A 61 -9.46 10.46 -20.72
N GLY A 62 -10.79 10.43 -20.87
CA GLY A 62 -11.66 9.46 -20.21
C GLY A 62 -11.32 8.02 -20.60
N GLU A 63 -11.11 7.74 -21.88
CA GLU A 63 -10.67 6.43 -22.35
C GLU A 63 -9.28 6.05 -21.82
N LYS A 64 -8.32 6.99 -21.84
CA LYS A 64 -7.00 6.76 -21.23
C LYS A 64 -7.13 6.43 -19.75
N MET A 65 -7.84 7.24 -18.97
CA MET A 65 -8.07 7.00 -17.54
C MET A 65 -8.70 5.63 -17.30
N ARG A 66 -9.73 5.27 -18.06
CA ARG A 66 -10.37 3.95 -17.96
C ARG A 66 -9.38 2.82 -18.23
N LYS A 67 -8.55 2.93 -19.27
CA LYS A 67 -7.50 1.94 -19.58
C LYS A 67 -6.49 1.85 -18.44
N LEU A 68 -6.03 2.98 -17.90
CA LEU A 68 -5.11 2.98 -16.75
C LEU A 68 -5.75 2.32 -15.53
N ILE A 69 -7.00 2.63 -15.19
CA ILE A 69 -7.73 2.06 -14.05
C ILE A 69 -7.88 0.54 -14.21
N ILE A 70 -8.31 0.06 -15.38
CA ILE A 70 -8.46 -1.38 -15.65
C ILE A 70 -7.12 -2.10 -15.58
N ALA A 71 -6.07 -1.52 -16.16
CA ALA A 71 -4.71 -2.07 -16.11
C ALA A 71 -4.20 -2.16 -14.67
N ASN A 72 -4.52 -1.17 -13.83
CA ASN A 72 -4.15 -1.14 -12.41
C ASN A 72 -4.91 -2.19 -11.60
N ALA A 73 -6.23 -2.27 -11.82
CA ALA A 73 -7.12 -3.18 -11.11
C ALA A 73 -6.78 -4.64 -11.38
N ILE A 74 -6.30 -4.98 -12.57
CA ILE A 74 -5.87 -6.34 -12.93
C ILE A 74 -4.38 -6.54 -12.63
N GLY A 75 -3.55 -5.52 -12.82
CA GLY A 75 -2.11 -5.62 -12.63
C GLY A 75 -1.74 -5.98 -11.20
N ILE A 76 -2.25 -5.27 -10.20
CA ILE A 76 -1.87 -5.48 -8.79
C ILE A 76 -2.18 -6.93 -8.33
N PRO A 77 -3.39 -7.49 -8.54
CA PRO A 77 -3.68 -8.88 -8.17
C PRO A 77 -2.80 -9.91 -8.87
N VAL A 78 -2.55 -9.75 -10.17
CA VAL A 78 -1.71 -10.68 -10.95
C VAL A 78 -0.29 -10.72 -10.40
N VAL A 79 0.25 -9.56 -10.04
CA VAL A 79 1.58 -9.45 -9.42
C VAL A 79 1.60 -10.07 -8.03
N ALA A 80 0.60 -9.78 -7.20
CA ALA A 80 0.51 -10.32 -5.84
C ALA A 80 0.48 -11.86 -5.84
N MET A 81 -0.21 -12.49 -6.81
CA MET A 81 -0.21 -13.94 -6.97
C MET A 81 1.17 -14.47 -7.38
N GLY A 82 1.85 -13.81 -8.33
CA GLY A 82 3.20 -14.18 -8.73
C GLY A 82 4.20 -14.08 -7.57
N GLN A 83 4.17 -12.98 -6.81
CA GLN A 83 5.01 -12.78 -5.63
C GLN A 83 4.74 -13.81 -4.53
N GLY A 84 3.46 -14.14 -4.29
CA GLY A 84 3.09 -15.21 -3.36
C GLY A 84 3.68 -16.55 -3.77
N LEU A 85 3.52 -16.96 -5.03
CA LEU A 85 4.06 -18.22 -5.56
C LEU A 85 5.58 -18.29 -5.44
N VAL A 86 6.28 -17.22 -5.81
CA VAL A 86 7.74 -17.19 -5.72
C VAL A 86 8.23 -17.18 -4.27
N GLY A 87 7.50 -16.49 -3.37
CA GLY A 87 7.73 -16.55 -1.93
C GLY A 87 7.54 -17.96 -1.38
N LEU A 88 6.49 -18.67 -1.81
CA LEU A 88 6.23 -20.05 -1.42
C LEU A 88 7.38 -20.99 -1.79
N VAL A 89 7.92 -20.85 -3.00
CA VAL A 89 9.10 -21.61 -3.43
C VAL A 89 10.30 -21.33 -2.52
N GLY A 90 10.52 -20.06 -2.15
CA GLY A 90 11.54 -19.68 -1.17
C GLY A 90 11.31 -20.34 0.19
N TYR A 91 10.09 -20.25 0.73
CA TYR A 91 9.75 -20.84 2.03
C TYR A 91 9.94 -22.36 2.05
N PHE A 92 9.65 -23.06 0.96
CA PHE A 92 9.92 -24.49 0.84
C PHE A 92 11.41 -24.83 0.78
N ILE A 93 12.20 -24.10 -0.01
CA ILE A 93 13.64 -24.36 -0.16
C ILE A 93 14.39 -24.12 1.15
N PHE A 94 14.04 -23.04 1.85
CA PHE A 94 14.71 -22.66 3.09
C PHE A 94 14.09 -23.30 4.34
N GLY A 95 13.05 -24.13 4.22
CA GLY A 95 12.47 -24.85 5.36
C GLY A 95 11.76 -23.95 6.37
N ALA A 96 11.11 -22.88 5.90
CA ALA A 96 10.38 -21.96 6.78
C ALA A 96 9.19 -22.67 7.46
N PRO A 97 8.84 -22.30 8.70
CA PRO A 97 7.73 -22.91 9.43
C PRO A 97 6.39 -22.66 8.73
N SER A 98 5.68 -23.74 8.42
CA SER A 98 4.38 -23.73 7.72
C SER A 98 4.34 -22.91 6.42
N PRO A 99 5.01 -23.36 5.34
CA PRO A 99 5.15 -22.61 4.08
C PRO A 99 3.81 -22.20 3.45
N VAL A 100 2.77 -23.02 3.61
CA VAL A 100 1.43 -22.77 3.05
C VAL A 100 0.72 -21.61 3.75
N LEU A 101 0.88 -21.46 5.08
CA LEU A 101 0.35 -20.31 5.81
C LEU A 101 1.09 -19.03 5.43
N LEU A 102 2.42 -19.12 5.32
CA LEU A 102 3.26 -18.00 4.90
C LEU A 102 2.94 -17.55 3.47
N PHE A 103 2.63 -18.49 2.57
CA PHE A 103 2.11 -18.18 1.25
C PHE A 103 0.81 -17.37 1.30
N ALA A 104 -0.18 -17.81 2.08
CA ALA A 104 -1.45 -17.11 2.18
C ALA A 104 -1.27 -15.69 2.76
N LEU A 105 -0.41 -15.54 3.77
CA LEU A 105 -0.03 -14.26 4.36
C LEU A 105 0.68 -13.36 3.35
N THR A 106 1.70 -13.88 2.65
CA THR A 106 2.45 -13.11 1.65
C THR A 106 1.56 -12.74 0.46
N ALA A 107 0.69 -13.62 -0.01
CA ALA A 107 -0.25 -13.33 -1.09
C ALA A 107 -1.26 -12.25 -0.70
N ALA A 108 -1.82 -12.31 0.51
CA ALA A 108 -2.71 -11.28 1.03
C ALA A 108 -1.98 -9.95 1.24
N ALA A 109 -0.79 -9.98 1.84
CA ALA A 109 -0.01 -8.78 2.11
C ALA A 109 0.49 -8.12 0.81
N SER A 110 0.83 -8.90 -0.22
CA SER A 110 1.32 -8.39 -1.52
C SER A 110 0.28 -7.60 -2.32
N MET A 111 -1.00 -7.57 -1.91
CA MET A 111 -1.94 -6.56 -2.42
C MET A 111 -1.51 -5.13 -2.09
N ILE A 112 -0.69 -4.95 -1.03
CA ILE A 112 -0.02 -3.69 -0.72
C ILE A 112 1.33 -3.69 -1.45
N PRO A 113 1.45 -3.00 -2.60
CA PRO A 113 2.71 -2.95 -3.34
C PRO A 113 3.82 -2.33 -2.48
N VAL A 114 5.08 -2.67 -2.79
CA VAL A 114 6.31 -2.14 -2.16
C VAL A 114 6.58 -2.65 -0.74
N VAL A 115 5.55 -2.84 0.09
CA VAL A 115 5.75 -3.14 1.53
C VAL A 115 5.12 -4.47 1.95
N GLY A 116 4.13 -4.95 1.21
CA GLY A 116 3.33 -6.12 1.54
C GLY A 116 4.15 -7.38 1.84
N ALA A 117 4.96 -7.82 0.88
CA ALA A 117 5.78 -9.01 1.04
C ALA A 117 6.87 -8.83 2.13
N ALA A 118 7.46 -7.63 2.25
CA ALA A 118 8.48 -7.31 3.25
C ALA A 118 7.98 -7.42 4.69
N ILE A 119 6.73 -7.02 4.94
CA ILE A 119 6.09 -7.19 6.26
C ILE A 119 6.03 -8.66 6.67
N VAL A 120 5.93 -9.58 5.72
CA VAL A 120 5.83 -11.02 6.00
C VAL A 120 7.21 -11.67 6.10
N TYR A 121 8.08 -11.53 5.09
CA TYR A 121 9.35 -12.27 5.10
C TYR A 121 10.36 -11.76 6.13
N VAL A 122 10.37 -10.46 6.46
CA VAL A 122 11.32 -9.88 7.43
C VAL A 122 11.20 -10.55 8.82
N PRO A 123 10.01 -10.58 9.47
CA PRO A 123 9.87 -11.24 10.76
C PRO A 123 10.14 -12.75 10.70
N ILE A 124 9.83 -13.42 9.58
CA ILE A 124 10.12 -14.86 9.39
C ILE A 124 11.61 -15.12 9.33
N CYS A 125 12.37 -14.29 8.60
CA CYS A 125 13.82 -14.41 8.54
C CYS A 125 14.44 -14.21 9.93
N ILE A 126 13.96 -13.22 10.68
CA ILE A 126 14.39 -12.98 12.07
C ILE A 126 14.05 -14.18 12.95
N PHE A 127 12.85 -14.74 12.81
CA PHE A 127 12.41 -15.91 13.56
C PHE A 127 13.29 -17.15 13.29
N MET A 128 13.57 -17.46 12.03
CA MET A 128 14.45 -18.58 11.66
C MET A 128 15.89 -18.39 12.16
N ILE A 129 16.40 -17.16 12.16
CA ILE A 129 17.72 -16.84 12.73
C ILE A 129 17.70 -17.06 14.25
N ALA A 130 16.62 -16.67 14.93
CA ALA A 130 16.45 -16.84 16.37
C ALA A 130 16.31 -18.32 16.79
N GLU A 131 15.72 -19.17 15.95
CA GLU A 131 15.63 -20.63 16.15
C GLU A 131 16.97 -21.37 15.93
N GLY A 132 18.06 -20.65 15.59
CA GLY A 132 19.38 -21.23 15.37
C GLY A 132 19.64 -21.68 13.93
N ASN A 133 18.69 -21.45 13.01
CA ASN A 133 18.82 -21.80 11.60
C ASN A 133 19.32 -20.61 10.77
N THR A 134 20.47 -20.08 11.17
CA THR A 134 21.01 -18.80 10.67
C THR A 134 21.30 -18.84 9.17
N GLY A 135 21.79 -19.96 8.64
CA GLY A 135 22.08 -20.13 7.22
C GLY A 135 20.84 -20.10 6.33
N GLN A 136 19.76 -20.77 6.75
CA GLN A 136 18.50 -20.78 6.01
C GLN A 136 17.76 -19.44 6.13
N GLY A 137 17.79 -18.80 7.31
CA GLY A 137 17.19 -17.48 7.51
C GLY A 137 17.86 -16.37 6.69
N ILE A 138 19.20 -16.36 6.60
CA ILE A 138 19.94 -15.41 5.75
C ILE A 138 19.70 -15.71 4.26
N GLY A 139 19.72 -16.98 3.87
CA GLY A 139 19.43 -17.40 2.49
C GLY A 139 18.03 -16.98 2.04
N LEU A 140 17.02 -17.16 2.90
CA LEU A 140 15.65 -16.70 2.65
C LEU A 140 15.57 -15.18 2.56
N ALA A 141 16.26 -14.44 3.43
CA ALA A 141 16.28 -12.98 3.40
C ALA A 141 16.88 -12.45 2.09
N ILE A 142 17.99 -13.03 1.62
CA ILE A 142 18.62 -12.66 0.34
C ILE A 142 17.70 -13.02 -0.83
N TYR A 143 17.13 -14.23 -0.83
CA TYR A 143 16.21 -14.68 -1.88
C TYR A 143 14.98 -13.77 -1.98
N CYS A 144 14.35 -13.45 -0.85
CA CYS A 144 13.21 -12.54 -0.81
C CYS A 144 13.63 -11.11 -1.21
N LEU A 145 14.75 -10.57 -0.73
CA LEU A 145 15.22 -9.24 -1.15
C LEU A 145 15.48 -9.15 -2.65
N VAL A 146 16.15 -10.14 -3.22
CA VAL A 146 16.49 -10.15 -4.65
C VAL A 146 15.23 -10.30 -5.48
N ILE A 147 14.40 -11.33 -5.21
CA ILE A 147 13.24 -11.56 -6.06
C ILE A 147 12.13 -10.55 -5.80
N VAL A 148 11.74 -10.30 -4.54
CA VAL A 148 10.70 -9.31 -4.24
C VAL A 148 11.17 -7.92 -4.68
N GLY A 149 12.42 -7.55 -4.43
CA GLY A 149 12.99 -6.27 -4.86
C GLY A 149 13.05 -6.11 -6.40
N LEU A 150 13.40 -7.17 -7.14
CA LEU A 150 13.33 -7.17 -8.61
C LEU A 150 11.90 -7.03 -9.11
N THR A 151 10.97 -7.73 -8.44
CA THR A 151 9.55 -7.71 -8.79
C THR A 151 8.99 -6.30 -8.55
N ASP A 152 9.24 -5.71 -7.39
CA ASP A 152 8.79 -4.35 -7.05
C ASP A 152 9.45 -3.26 -7.91
N ASN A 153 10.72 -3.40 -8.27
CA ASN A 153 11.42 -2.45 -9.15
C ASN A 153 10.89 -2.49 -10.59
N LEU A 154 10.49 -3.66 -11.07
CA LEU A 154 9.87 -3.80 -12.39
C LEU A 154 8.49 -3.13 -12.46
N TYR A 155 7.72 -3.12 -11.37
CA TYR A 155 6.41 -2.47 -11.29
C TYR A 155 6.44 -0.99 -10.90
N GLY A 156 7.55 -0.52 -10.30
CA GLY A 156 7.84 0.91 -10.09
C GLY A 156 8.07 1.68 -11.40
N LEU A 157 8.46 0.98 -12.49
CA LEU A 157 8.46 1.54 -13.84
C LEU A 157 7.05 1.50 -14.44
N ARG A 158 6.18 2.39 -13.97
CA ARG A 158 4.94 2.67 -14.70
C ARG A 158 5.21 3.59 -15.87
N CYS A 159 4.97 3.06 -17.08
CA CYS A 159 4.36 3.81 -18.19
C CYS A 159 2.89 4.10 -17.88
#